data_AF-A0A512RHN3-F1
#
_entry.id   AF-A0A512RHN3-F1
#
_cell.length_a   1.000
_cell.length_b   1.000
_cell.length_c   1.000
_cell.angle_alpha   90.00
_cell.angle_beta   90.00
_cell.angle_gamma   90.00
#
_symmetry.space_group_name_H-M   'P 1'
#
loop_
_entity.id
_entity.type
_entity.pdbx_description
1 polymer ?
#
loop_
_entity_poly.entity_id
_entity_poly.type
_entity_poly.pdbx_seq_one_letter_code
_entity_poly.pdbx_strand_id
1 'polypeptide(L)'
;MQKYFLFLAAATLMACQGNRNANSSDTATEKMQEGVEEIREGAEMKADSAGAYFREQRDKAAKEMEERKAELDAKIEELKKDGSAKSEKARKRLEKVRDDLGQKLEEVKNSTAETWDDTKKGIDETMKKADDEWQEFKRDFKELFR
;
A
#
# COMPACT_ATOMS: atom_id res chain seq x y z
N MET A 1 42.56 -16.05 -49.19
CA MET A 1 42.79 -16.78 -47.93
C MET A 1 42.55 -15.86 -46.75
N GLN A 2 41.31 -15.79 -46.26
CA GLN A 2 41.02 -15.68 -44.82
C GLN A 2 39.52 -15.90 -44.65
N LYS A 3 39.23 -17.00 -43.96
CA LYS A 3 37.89 -17.52 -43.68
C LYS A 3 37.24 -16.64 -42.64
N TYR A 4 36.07 -16.05 -42.93
CA TYR A 4 35.01 -15.95 -41.93
C TYR A 4 33.65 -16.17 -42.59
N PHE A 5 33.18 -17.37 -42.27
CA PHE A 5 31.83 -17.89 -42.34
C PHE A 5 30.83 -16.97 -41.64
N LEU A 6 29.78 -16.54 -42.34
CA LEU A 6 28.37 -16.91 -42.09
C LEU A 6 27.46 -15.85 -42.72
N PHE A 7 26.90 -16.22 -43.88
CA PHE A 7 25.85 -15.48 -44.54
C PHE A 7 24.52 -15.65 -43.79
N LEU A 8 23.95 -14.48 -43.51
CA LEU A 8 22.54 -14.12 -43.40
C LEU A 8 21.56 -14.96 -44.25
N ALA A 9 20.38 -15.23 -43.68
CA ALA A 9 19.02 -15.21 -44.26
C ALA A 9 18.17 -16.36 -43.65
N ALA A 10 16.90 -16.20 -43.28
CA ALA A 10 15.91 -15.20 -43.65
C ALA A 10 14.90 -14.98 -42.51
N ALA A 11 14.44 -13.73 -42.42
CA ALA A 11 13.30 -13.31 -41.62
C ALA A 11 11.99 -13.88 -42.18
N THR A 12 10.97 -14.04 -41.32
CA THR A 12 9.63 -13.48 -41.58
C THR A 12 8.77 -13.43 -40.31
N LEU A 13 8.34 -12.19 -39.99
CA LEU A 13 6.99 -11.74 -39.62
C LEU A 13 6.32 -12.40 -38.38
N MET A 14 6.24 -11.70 -37.24
CA MET A 14 5.29 -10.64 -36.84
C MET A 14 4.07 -11.15 -36.07
N ALA A 15 3.83 -10.47 -34.95
CA ALA A 15 2.54 -10.22 -34.30
C ALA A 15 1.91 -11.31 -33.41
N CYS A 16 2.28 -11.27 -32.13
CA CYS A 16 1.36 -11.10 -30.99
C CYS A 16 2.22 -10.53 -29.85
N GLN A 17 2.37 -9.20 -29.72
CA GLN A 17 1.53 -8.36 -28.87
C GLN A 17 0.83 -9.11 -27.72
N GLY A 18 1.62 -9.64 -26.79
CA GLY A 18 1.20 -9.94 -25.43
C GLY A 18 1.79 -8.89 -24.50
N ASN A 19 1.03 -7.82 -24.31
CA ASN A 19 1.15 -6.78 -23.29
C ASN A 19 2.05 -7.15 -22.08
N ARG A 20 3.32 -6.72 -22.09
CA ARG A 20 4.09 -6.56 -20.85
C ARG A 20 3.59 -5.29 -20.16
N ASN A 21 2.35 -5.32 -19.70
CA ASN A 21 1.94 -4.46 -18.59
C ASN A 21 2.40 -5.21 -17.34
N ALA A 22 3.67 -4.98 -16.99
CA ALA A 22 4.20 -5.36 -15.69
C ALA A 22 3.46 -4.50 -14.66
N ASN A 23 2.33 -5.05 -14.23
CA ASN A 23 1.74 -4.95 -12.91
C ASN A 23 2.35 -3.85 -12.02
N SER A 24 1.90 -2.61 -12.18
CA SER A 24 2.16 -1.52 -11.23
C SER A 24 1.37 -1.68 -9.91
N SER A 25 1.07 -2.92 -9.47
CA SER A 25 0.29 -3.18 -8.25
C SER A 25 1.06 -3.92 -7.15
N ASP A 26 2.32 -4.28 -7.37
CA ASP A 26 3.14 -4.96 -6.35
C ASP A 26 3.86 -3.99 -5.41
N THR A 27 4.05 -2.72 -5.77
CA THR A 27 4.86 -1.79 -4.97
C THR A 27 4.22 -1.35 -3.66
N ALA A 28 2.90 -1.35 -3.55
CA ALA A 28 2.22 -1.00 -2.31
C ALA A 28 2.30 -2.15 -1.30
N THR A 29 2.04 -3.38 -1.75
CA THR A 29 2.08 -4.59 -0.91
C THR A 29 3.52 -4.98 -0.52
N GLU A 30 4.48 -4.82 -1.42
CA GLU A 30 5.91 -5.06 -1.14
C GLU A 30 6.46 -4.02 -0.14
N LYS A 31 6.12 -2.73 -0.30
CA LYS A 31 6.50 -1.70 0.68
C LYS A 31 5.85 -1.90 2.04
N MET A 32 4.64 -2.46 2.07
CA MET A 32 3.93 -2.81 3.30
C MET A 32 4.62 -3.97 4.05
N GLN A 33 5.10 -4.98 3.33
CA GLN A 33 5.86 -6.08 3.94
C GLN A 33 7.24 -5.61 4.43
N GLU A 34 7.95 -4.79 3.64
CA GLU A 34 9.20 -4.17 4.07
C GLU A 34 9.02 -3.26 5.30
N GLY A 35 7.88 -2.55 5.38
CA GLY A 35 7.49 -1.74 6.53
C GLY A 35 7.34 -2.56 7.83
N VAL A 36 6.75 -3.75 7.74
CA VAL A 36 6.51 -4.65 8.88
C VAL A 36 7.75 -5.47 9.26
N GLU A 37 8.61 -5.81 8.29
CA GLU A 37 9.85 -6.55 8.57
C GLU A 37 10.94 -5.66 9.20
N GLU A 38 11.11 -4.41 8.76
CA GLU A 38 12.07 -3.47 9.39
C GLU A 38 11.76 -3.19 10.87
N ILE A 39 10.50 -3.35 11.26
CA ILE A 39 9.99 -3.18 12.62
C ILE A 39 10.40 -4.34 13.55
N ARG A 40 10.77 -5.50 13.00
CA ARG A 40 11.01 -6.74 13.74
C ARG A 40 12.48 -6.90 14.16
N GLU A 41 13.41 -6.27 13.46
CA GLU A 41 14.84 -6.36 13.76
C GLU A 41 15.29 -5.31 14.79
N GLY A 42 14.97 -5.57 16.07
CA GLY A 42 15.40 -4.75 17.20
C GLY A 42 16.28 -5.53 18.18
N ALA A 43 17.45 -6.00 17.75
CA ALA A 43 18.43 -6.64 18.63
C ALA A 43 19.57 -5.67 19.00
N GLU A 44 19.72 -5.41 20.31
CA GLU A 44 20.81 -4.66 20.98
C GLU A 44 21.04 -3.21 20.54
N MET A 45 20.12 -2.30 20.88
CA MET A 45 20.32 -0.85 20.74
C MET A 45 20.47 -0.16 22.10
N LYS A 46 21.49 0.71 22.24
CA LYS A 46 21.63 1.65 23.36
C LYS A 46 20.35 2.50 23.50
N ALA A 47 20.02 2.98 24.70
CA ALA A 47 18.79 3.74 24.96
C ALA A 47 18.57 4.91 23.97
N ASP A 48 19.64 5.62 23.59
CA ASP A 48 19.57 6.71 22.59
C ASP A 48 19.22 6.21 21.17
N SER A 49 19.75 5.06 20.75
CA SER A 49 19.42 4.42 19.47
C SER A 49 18.04 3.77 19.47
N ALA A 50 17.61 3.18 20.59
CA ALA A 50 16.27 2.61 20.71
C ALA A 50 15.19 3.70 20.62
N GLY A 51 15.43 4.86 21.24
CA GLY A 51 14.53 6.02 21.13
C GLY A 51 14.49 6.62 19.72
N ALA A 52 15.63 6.66 19.01
CA ALA A 52 15.68 7.12 17.62
C ALA A 52 14.94 6.16 16.67
N TYR A 53 15.21 4.86 16.79
CA TYR A 53 14.53 3.83 16.02
C TYR A 53 13.02 3.82 16.26
N PHE A 54 12.59 3.91 17.52
CA PHE A 54 11.16 4.02 17.84
C PHE A 54 10.50 5.23 17.15
N ARG A 55 11.13 6.41 17.21
CA ARG A 55 10.60 7.61 16.55
C ARG A 55 10.50 7.42 15.04
N GLU A 56 11.54 6.87 14.42
CA GLU A 56 11.56 6.59 12.98
C GLU A 56 10.45 5.64 12.57
N GLN A 57 10.28 4.51 13.27
CA GLN A 57 9.24 3.54 12.95
C GLN A 57 7.83 4.10 13.17
N ARG A 58 7.62 4.86 14.24
CA ARG A 58 6.36 5.56 14.50
C ARG A 58 6.05 6.57 13.40
N ASP A 59 7.02 7.38 12.99
CA ASP A 59 6.84 8.41 11.97
C ASP A 59 6.59 7.77 10.58
N LYS A 60 7.27 6.67 10.26
CA LYS A 60 7.03 5.86 9.05
C LYS A 60 5.60 5.32 9.02
N ALA A 61 5.16 4.70 10.11
CA ALA A 61 3.80 4.17 10.21
C ALA A 61 2.74 5.28 10.12
N ALA A 62 2.96 6.41 10.80
CA ALA A 62 2.05 7.55 10.72
C ALA A 62 1.92 8.08 9.28
N LYS A 63 3.04 8.21 8.57
CA LYS A 63 3.07 8.67 7.18
C LYS A 63 2.32 7.71 6.25
N GLU A 64 2.55 6.40 6.38
CA GLU A 64 1.86 5.40 5.56
C GLU A 64 0.33 5.46 5.76
N MET A 65 -0.11 5.58 7.01
CA MET A 65 -1.54 5.72 7.31
C MET A 65 -2.13 7.04 6.77
N GLU A 66 -1.38 8.14 6.81
CA GLU A 66 -1.78 9.41 6.19
C GLU A 66 -1.95 9.30 4.68
N GLU A 67 -1.00 8.65 3.99
CA GLU A 67 -1.07 8.38 2.55
C GLU A 67 -2.30 7.53 2.20
N ARG A 68 -2.56 6.46 2.95
CA ARG A 68 -3.77 5.62 2.74
C ARG A 68 -5.06 6.38 2.97
N LYS A 69 -5.13 7.23 4.01
CA LYS A 69 -6.31 8.08 4.23
C LYS A 69 -6.54 9.04 3.08
N ALA A 70 -5.48 9.64 2.54
CA ALA A 70 -5.58 10.53 1.39
C ALA A 70 -6.08 9.80 0.12
N GLU A 71 -5.61 8.57 -0.13
CA GLU A 71 -6.13 7.72 -1.21
C GLU A 71 -7.62 7.44 -1.05
N LEU A 72 -8.06 7.09 0.16
CA LEU A 72 -9.47 6.85 0.47
C LEU A 72 -10.31 8.11 0.28
N ASP A 73 -9.85 9.27 0.79
CA ASP A 73 -10.55 10.55 0.63
C ASP A 73 -10.73 10.91 -0.86
N ALA A 74 -9.70 10.71 -1.68
CA ALA A 74 -9.80 10.94 -3.13
C ALA A 74 -10.86 10.05 -3.80
N LYS A 75 -10.93 8.77 -3.44
CA LYS A 75 -11.96 7.86 -3.97
C LYS A 75 -13.35 8.12 -3.43
N ILE A 76 -13.48 8.54 -2.18
CA ILE A 76 -14.74 9.01 -1.59
C ILE A 76 -15.27 10.20 -2.39
N GLU A 77 -14.42 11.18 -2.73
CA GLU A 77 -14.80 12.33 -3.56
C GLU A 77 -15.18 11.93 -4.99
N GLU A 78 -14.50 10.95 -5.57
CA GLU A 78 -14.86 10.40 -6.88
C GLU A 78 -16.27 9.78 -6.87
N LEU A 79 -16.57 8.94 -5.87
CA LEU A 79 -17.88 8.31 -5.72
C LEU A 79 -19.02 9.30 -5.45
N LYS A 80 -18.73 10.45 -4.82
CA LYS A 80 -19.74 11.52 -4.64
C LYS A 80 -20.25 12.06 -5.98
N LYS A 81 -19.45 12.02 -7.05
CA LYS A 81 -19.83 12.53 -8.37
C LYS A 81 -20.81 11.60 -9.10
N ASP A 82 -20.74 10.29 -8.86
CA ASP A 82 -21.62 9.31 -9.49
C ASP A 82 -23.03 9.31 -8.88
N GLY A 83 -23.15 9.48 -7.56
CA GLY A 83 -24.43 9.66 -6.88
C GLY A 83 -25.37 8.44 -6.89
N SER A 84 -24.98 7.31 -7.47
CA SER A 84 -25.80 6.09 -7.43
C SER A 84 -25.86 5.48 -6.03
N ALA A 85 -26.90 4.68 -5.76
CA ALA A 85 -27.02 3.95 -4.50
C ALA A 85 -25.83 2.99 -4.24
N LYS A 86 -25.24 2.45 -5.31
CA LYS A 86 -24.03 1.61 -5.22
C LYS A 86 -22.84 2.45 -4.76
N SER A 87 -22.63 3.62 -5.36
CA SER A 87 -21.56 4.54 -4.99
C SER A 87 -21.74 5.11 -3.59
N GLU A 88 -22.97 5.41 -3.16
CA GLU A 88 -23.24 5.86 -1.80
C GLU A 88 -22.90 4.78 -0.76
N LYS A 89 -23.26 3.52 -1.03
CA LYS A 89 -22.92 2.38 -0.16
C LYS A 89 -21.42 2.17 -0.07
N ALA A 90 -20.71 2.23 -1.20
CA ALA A 90 -19.26 2.10 -1.24
C ALA A 90 -18.58 3.26 -0.50
N ARG A 91 -19.06 4.50 -0.70
CA ARG A 91 -18.57 5.68 0.00
C ARG A 91 -18.65 5.52 1.52
N LYS A 92 -19.79 5.08 2.05
CA LYS A 92 -19.96 4.85 3.50
C LYS A 92 -18.99 3.79 4.06
N ARG A 93 -18.66 2.76 3.27
CA ARG A 93 -17.66 1.76 3.68
C ARG A 93 -16.26 2.36 3.71
N LEU A 94 -15.87 3.09 2.66
CA LEU A 94 -14.57 3.75 2.61
C LEU A 94 -14.44 4.84 3.69
N GLU A 95 -15.49 5.60 3.97
CA GLU A 95 -15.53 6.59 5.06
C GLU A 95 -15.24 5.92 6.41
N LYS A 96 -15.87 4.76 6.68
CA LYS A 96 -15.62 4.00 7.90
C LYS A 96 -14.17 3.53 8.01
N VAL A 97 -13.59 3.01 6.93
CA VAL A 97 -12.18 2.60 6.89
C VAL A 97 -11.25 3.81 7.13
N ARG A 98 -11.55 4.95 6.49
CA ARG A 98 -10.78 6.19 6.66
C ARG A 98 -10.82 6.69 8.11
N ASP A 99 -11.97 6.57 8.76
CA ASP A 99 -12.16 6.94 10.17
C ASP A 99 -11.40 5.99 11.10
N ASP A 100 -11.49 4.67 10.88
CA ASP A 100 -10.75 3.66 11.66
C ASP A 100 -9.21 3.90 11.55
N LEU A 101 -8.72 4.17 10.34
CA LEU A 101 -7.31 4.57 10.12
C LEU A 101 -6.98 5.89 10.81
N GLY A 102 -7.90 6.85 10.83
CA GLY A 102 -7.72 8.12 11.53
C GLY A 102 -7.57 7.94 13.03
N GLN A 103 -8.41 7.12 13.65
CA GLN A 103 -8.31 6.79 15.07
C GLN A 103 -6.98 6.11 15.38
N LYS A 104 -6.60 5.10 14.58
CA LYS A 104 -5.34 4.39 14.80
C LYS A 104 -4.11 5.27 14.56
N LEU A 105 -4.15 6.19 13.60
CA LEU A 105 -3.10 7.18 13.37
C LEU A 105 -2.87 8.07 14.61
N GLU A 106 -3.94 8.50 15.28
CA GLU A 106 -3.81 9.26 16.53
C GLU A 106 -3.20 8.42 17.65
N GLU A 107 -3.53 7.12 17.74
CA GLU A 107 -2.86 6.21 18.66
C GLU A 107 -1.36 6.07 18.33
N VAL A 108 -0.98 5.97 17.06
CA VAL A 108 0.42 5.93 16.62
C VAL A 108 1.16 7.20 17.05
N LYS A 109 0.60 8.38 16.77
CA LYS A 109 1.20 9.68 17.12
C LYS A 109 1.41 9.84 18.64
N ASN A 110 0.49 9.29 19.43
CA ASN A 110 0.53 9.37 20.90
C ASN A 110 1.21 8.16 21.57
N SER A 111 1.68 7.17 20.79
CA SER A 111 2.34 6.00 21.33
C SER A 111 3.68 6.34 21.99
N THR A 112 4.06 5.51 22.94
CA THR A 112 5.37 5.55 23.60
C THR A 112 6.16 4.29 23.25
N ALA A 113 7.46 4.27 23.55
CA ALA A 113 8.27 3.08 23.38
C ALA A 113 7.72 1.87 24.15
N GLU A 114 7.10 2.10 25.33
CA GLU A 114 6.51 1.04 26.16
C GLU A 114 5.23 0.45 25.55
N THR A 115 4.44 1.27 24.85
CA THR A 115 3.18 0.83 24.23
C THR A 115 3.34 0.41 22.78
N TRP A 116 4.53 0.59 22.20
CA TRP A 116 4.75 0.47 20.76
C TRP A 116 4.38 -0.90 20.20
N ASP A 117 4.70 -1.98 20.92
CA ASP A 117 4.39 -3.34 20.47
C ASP A 117 2.89 -3.60 20.33
N ASP A 118 2.08 -3.04 21.22
CA ASP A 118 0.62 -3.16 21.13
C ASP A 118 0.04 -2.18 20.10
N THR A 119 0.62 -0.99 19.97
CA THR A 119 0.29 -0.06 18.89
C THR A 119 0.50 -0.73 17.53
N LYS A 120 1.64 -1.40 17.31
CA LYS A 120 1.95 -2.11 16.06
C LYS A 120 0.93 -3.17 15.70
N LYS A 121 0.54 -4.03 16.64
CA LYS A 121 -0.51 -5.03 16.41
C LYS A 121 -1.82 -4.36 15.98
N GLY A 122 -2.18 -3.25 16.64
CA GLY A 122 -3.34 -2.46 16.27
C GLY A 122 -3.23 -1.82 14.88
N ILE A 123 -2.03 -1.41 14.45
CA ILE A 123 -1.78 -0.93 13.08
C ILE A 123 -2.01 -2.08 12.10
N ASP A 124 -1.39 -3.23 12.31
CA ASP A 124 -1.47 -4.39 11.42
C ASP A 124 -2.93 -4.84 11.22
N GLU A 125 -3.70 -4.91 12.30
CA GLU A 125 -5.13 -5.26 12.26
C GLU A 125 -5.95 -4.24 11.48
N THR A 126 -5.75 -2.95 11.73
CA THR A 126 -6.46 -1.87 11.03
C THR A 126 -6.08 -1.81 9.55
N MET A 127 -4.80 -1.95 9.23
CA MET A 127 -4.30 -1.94 7.85
C MET A 127 -4.80 -3.14 7.06
N LYS A 128 -4.80 -4.34 7.66
CA LYS A 128 -5.38 -5.54 7.02
C LYS A 128 -6.86 -5.36 6.71
N LYS A 129 -7.63 -4.81 7.65
CA LYS A 129 -9.05 -4.52 7.42
C LYS A 129 -9.24 -3.47 6.32
N ALA A 130 -8.40 -2.45 6.29
CA ALA A 130 -8.44 -1.43 5.24
C ALA A 130 -8.14 -2.04 3.87
N ASP A 131 -7.15 -2.93 3.78
CA ASP A 131 -6.82 -3.66 2.56
C ASP A 131 -7.97 -4.54 2.09
N ASP A 132 -8.59 -5.32 2.99
CA ASP A 132 -9.71 -6.19 2.63
C ASP A 132 -10.87 -5.38 2.01
N GLU A 133 -11.28 -4.29 2.66
CA GLU A 133 -12.33 -3.39 2.15
C GLU A 133 -11.91 -2.69 0.84
N TRP A 134 -10.62 -2.35 0.70
CA TRP A 134 -10.09 -1.78 -0.53
C TRP A 134 -10.10 -2.77 -1.70
N GLN A 135 -9.79 -4.05 -1.46
CA GLN A 135 -9.91 -5.09 -2.48
C GLN A 135 -11.36 -5.32 -2.89
N GLU A 136 -12.30 -5.30 -1.93
CA GLU A 136 -13.73 -5.33 -2.24
C GLU A 136 -14.14 -4.15 -3.11
N PHE A 137 -13.71 -2.94 -2.74
CA PHE A 137 -13.99 -1.73 -3.50
C PHE A 137 -13.45 -1.81 -4.93
N LYS A 138 -12.19 -2.22 -5.12
CA LYS A 138 -11.59 -2.41 -6.44
C LYS A 138 -12.35 -3.42 -7.29
N ARG A 139 -12.84 -4.50 -6.68
CA ARG A 139 -13.65 -5.51 -7.38
C ARG A 139 -14.98 -4.94 -7.85
N ASP A 140 -15.63 -4.13 -7.02
CA ASP A 140 -16.93 -3.55 -7.32
C ASP A 140 -16.85 -2.36 -8.29
N PHE A 141 -15.72 -1.65 -8.30
CA PHE A 141 -15.49 -0.41 -9.06
C PHE A 141 -14.25 -0.48 -9.95
N LYS A 142 -14.04 -1.61 -10.64
CA LYS A 142 -12.87 -1.84 -11.52
C LYS A 142 -12.60 -0.70 -12.50
N GLU A 143 -13.65 -0.02 -12.95
CA GLU A 143 -13.55 1.06 -13.94
C GLU A 143 -12.84 2.31 -13.39
N LEU A 144 -12.88 2.54 -12.07
CA LEU A 144 -12.17 3.64 -11.40
C LEU A 144 -10.66 3.39 -11.25
N PHE A 145 -10.18 2.25 -11.75
CA PHE A 145 -8.80 1.78 -11.65
C PHE A 145 -8.23 1.32 -13.00
N ARG A 146 -8.93 1.59 -14.11
CA ARG A 146 -8.46 1.29 -15.47
C ARG A 146 -7.61 2.43 -16.04
#